data_AF-A0A920BVB3-F1
#
_entry.id   AF-A0A920BVB3-F1
#
_cell.length_a   1.000
_cell.length_b   1.000
_cell.length_c   1.000
_cell.angle_alpha   90.00
_cell.angle_beta   90.00
_cell.angle_gamma   90.00
#
_symmetry.space_group_name_H-M   'P 1'
#
loop_
_entity.id
_entity.type
_entity.pdbx_description
1 polymer ?
#
loop_
_entity_poly.entity_id
_entity_poly.type
_entity_poly.pdbx_seq_one_letter_code
_entity_poly.pdbx_strand_id
1 'polypeptide(L)'
;MAVIATIGSLLFFFSLLYLFIHFLRKLKNRNKQLSKKTFYPAFIGGLLLFIIGTSSVDNETQEQLAEAQEANKALLAENQELKDTIKEYEANIKDLAGTNEKLNNDFQELASKAEAAEKAELEKENLTQKIAELEEKNKSLEDKITSLNGQLASKTTTTASTASSQSKKAPKNSSSSGSSNQKTTTTANTTEYFANCTELRKVYPNGVASDHPAYQPKMDRDKDNWACER
;
A
#
# COMPACT_ATOMS: atom_id res chain seq x y z
N MET A 1 26.14 -42.60 -48.63
CA MET A 1 26.63 -43.28 -47.41
C MET A 1 25.57 -44.12 -46.72
N ALA A 2 24.34 -43.63 -46.53
CA ALA A 2 23.23 -44.39 -45.96
C ALA A 2 22.95 -45.76 -46.64
N VAL A 3 22.99 -45.84 -47.98
CA VAL A 3 22.79 -47.12 -48.71
C VAL A 3 23.92 -48.13 -48.44
N ILE A 4 25.15 -47.66 -48.23
CA ILE A 4 26.29 -48.52 -47.90
C ILE A 4 26.16 -49.04 -46.46
N ALA A 5 25.70 -48.18 -45.54
CA ALA A 5 25.41 -48.56 -44.15
C ALA A 5 24.29 -49.61 -44.07
N THR A 6 23.20 -49.46 -44.83
CA THR A 6 22.09 -50.43 -44.83
C THR A 6 22.50 -51.76 -45.43
N ILE A 7 23.25 -51.76 -46.54
CA ILE A 7 23.81 -52.99 -47.13
C ILE A 7 24.78 -53.67 -46.16
N GLY A 8 25.68 -52.91 -45.52
CA GLY A 8 26.62 -53.43 -44.52
C GLY A 8 25.91 -54.03 -43.30
N SER A 9 24.89 -53.34 -42.79
CA SER A 9 24.06 -53.80 -41.68
C SER A 9 23.31 -55.09 -42.02
N LEU A 10 22.68 -55.17 -43.20
CA LEU A 10 21.98 -56.38 -43.66
C LEU A 10 22.94 -57.58 -43.79
N LEU A 11 24.15 -57.38 -44.31
CA LEU A 11 25.17 -58.43 -44.42
C LEU A 11 25.68 -58.88 -43.04
N PHE A 12 25.85 -57.94 -42.11
CA PHE A 12 26.25 -58.23 -40.73
C PHE A 12 25.17 -59.05 -40.00
N PHE A 13 23.90 -58.64 -40.07
CA PHE A 13 22.78 -59.38 -39.48
C PHE A 13 22.56 -60.75 -40.15
N PHE A 14 22.74 -60.84 -41.47
CA PHE A 14 22.72 -62.13 -42.17
C PHE A 14 23.78 -63.08 -41.63
N SER A 15 24.99 -62.58 -41.34
CA SER A 15 26.08 -63.38 -40.77
C SER A 15 25.76 -63.87 -39.33
N LEU A 16 25.16 -63.01 -38.50
CA LEU A 16 24.69 -63.38 -37.15
C LEU A 16 23.58 -64.43 -37.21
N LEU A 17 22.60 -64.26 -38.11
CA LEU A 17 21.53 -65.23 -38.32
C LEU A 17 22.07 -66.57 -38.83
N TYR A 18 23.03 -66.54 -39.75
CA TYR A 18 23.73 -67.74 -40.23
C TYR A 18 24.46 -68.47 -39.09
N LEU A 19 25.16 -67.73 -38.22
CA LEU A 19 25.83 -68.29 -37.04
C LEU A 19 24.82 -68.90 -36.05
N PHE A 20 23.69 -68.23 -35.81
CA PHE A 20 22.63 -68.71 -34.94
C PHE A 20 21.99 -70.02 -35.46
N ILE A 21 21.65 -70.08 -36.75
CA ILE A 21 21.13 -71.29 -37.39
C ILE A 21 22.16 -72.42 -37.33
N HIS A 22 23.45 -72.10 -37.54
CA HIS A 22 24.52 -73.07 -37.39
C HIS A 22 24.62 -73.60 -35.95
N PHE A 23 24.51 -72.72 -34.94
CA PHE A 23 24.55 -73.12 -33.53
C PHE A 23 23.38 -74.05 -33.16
N LEU A 24 22.16 -73.71 -33.58
CA LEU A 24 20.99 -74.59 -33.41
C LEU A 24 21.18 -75.96 -34.10
N ARG A 25 21.76 -75.97 -35.32
CA ARG A 25 22.07 -77.22 -36.03
C ARG A 25 23.18 -78.01 -35.38
N LYS A 26 24.17 -77.37 -34.75
CA LYS A 26 25.26 -78.00 -34.01
C LYS A 26 24.76 -78.62 -32.70
N LEU A 27 23.79 -78.00 -32.03
CA LEU A 27 23.10 -78.57 -30.87
C LEU A 27 22.32 -79.85 -31.23
N LYS A 28 21.70 -79.88 -32.42
CA LYS A 28 20.97 -81.06 -32.93
C LYS A 28 21.89 -82.16 -33.48
N ASN A 29 22.90 -81.80 -34.27
CA ASN A 29 23.83 -82.73 -34.90
C ASN A 29 25.29 -82.29 -34.63
N ARG A 30 26.02 -83.08 -33.84
CA ARG A 30 27.36 -82.74 -33.29
C ARG A 30 28.50 -82.60 -34.31
N ASN A 31 28.30 -83.01 -35.56
CA ASN A 31 29.39 -83.17 -36.55
C ASN A 31 29.46 -82.08 -37.64
N LYS A 32 28.64 -81.02 -37.56
CA LYS A 32 28.68 -79.92 -38.57
C LYS A 32 29.66 -78.82 -38.14
N GLN A 33 30.60 -78.51 -39.03
CA GLN A 33 31.57 -77.42 -38.85
C GLN A 33 31.07 -76.13 -39.54
N LEU A 34 31.42 -74.98 -38.97
CA LEU A 34 31.06 -73.67 -39.51
C LEU A 34 31.83 -73.41 -40.81
N SER A 35 31.14 -73.01 -41.88
CA SER A 35 31.80 -72.59 -43.11
C SER A 35 32.49 -71.24 -42.92
N LYS A 36 33.79 -71.29 -42.63
CA LYS A 36 34.64 -70.10 -42.46
C LYS A 36 34.66 -69.23 -43.72
N LYS A 37 34.53 -69.85 -44.91
CA LYS A 37 34.56 -69.18 -46.22
C LYS A 37 33.32 -68.33 -46.50
N THR A 38 32.19 -68.61 -45.84
CA THR A 38 30.95 -67.82 -46.00
C THR A 38 30.72 -66.89 -44.83
N PHE A 39 31.05 -67.32 -43.61
CA PHE A 39 30.80 -66.54 -42.39
C PHE A 39 31.73 -65.33 -42.25
N TYR A 40 33.06 -65.51 -42.30
CA TYR A 40 34.01 -64.43 -42.05
C TYR A 40 33.96 -63.28 -43.08
N PRO A 41 33.86 -63.51 -44.40
CA PRO A 41 33.77 -62.39 -45.34
C PRO A 41 32.46 -61.62 -45.20
N ALA A 42 31.34 -62.30 -44.91
CA ALA A 42 30.07 -61.63 -44.65
C ALA A 42 30.08 -60.85 -43.32
N PHE A 43 30.67 -61.42 -42.26
CA PHE A 43 30.78 -60.78 -40.95
C PHE A 43 31.71 -59.56 -40.98
N ILE A 44 32.96 -59.76 -41.41
CA ILE A 44 33.99 -58.72 -41.41
C ILE A 44 33.68 -57.68 -42.49
N GLY A 45 33.28 -58.12 -43.69
CA GLY A 45 32.89 -57.22 -44.77
C GLY A 45 31.63 -56.42 -44.44
N GLY A 46 30.61 -57.05 -43.85
CA GLY A 46 29.40 -56.37 -43.41
C GLY A 46 29.67 -55.35 -42.30
N LEU A 47 30.47 -55.71 -41.29
CA LEU A 47 30.88 -54.80 -40.22
C LEU A 47 31.70 -53.62 -40.74
N LEU A 48 32.66 -53.88 -41.65
CA LEU A 48 33.53 -52.84 -42.21
C LEU A 48 32.74 -51.87 -43.10
N LEU A 49 31.83 -52.38 -43.94
CA LEU A 49 30.92 -51.55 -44.73
C LEU A 49 29.91 -50.80 -43.87
N PHE A 50 29.44 -51.38 -42.77
CA PHE A 50 28.59 -50.70 -41.80
C PHE A 50 29.33 -49.53 -41.16
N ILE A 51 30.55 -49.75 -40.65
CA ILE A 51 31.37 -48.70 -40.03
C ILE A 51 31.65 -47.55 -41.01
N ILE A 52 32.10 -47.86 -42.23
CA ILE A 52 32.36 -46.87 -43.30
C ILE A 52 31.06 -46.16 -43.74
N GLY A 53 29.94 -46.89 -43.76
CA GLY A 53 28.64 -46.32 -44.10
C GLY A 53 28.08 -45.39 -43.02
N THR A 54 28.40 -45.66 -41.75
CA THR A 54 27.97 -44.86 -40.59
C THR A 54 28.90 -43.71 -40.25
N SER A 55 30.14 -43.67 -40.76
CA SER A 55 31.09 -42.57 -40.51
C SER A 55 30.70 -41.25 -41.21
N SER A 56 29.46 -41.13 -41.67
CA SER A 56 28.87 -39.93 -42.26
C SER A 56 27.51 -39.64 -41.63
N VAL A 57 27.39 -39.77 -40.31
CA VAL A 57 26.37 -39.00 -39.59
C VAL A 57 26.76 -37.54 -39.83
N ASP A 58 26.02 -36.87 -40.72
CA ASP A 58 26.36 -35.54 -41.17
C ASP A 58 26.44 -34.62 -39.96
N ASN A 59 27.61 -34.01 -39.75
CA ASN A 59 27.94 -33.12 -38.62
C ASN A 59 26.87 -32.03 -38.44
N GLU A 60 26.24 -31.62 -39.54
CA GLU A 60 25.13 -30.67 -39.60
C GLU A 60 23.88 -31.15 -38.84
N THR A 61 23.52 -32.44 -38.88
CA THR A 61 22.36 -32.97 -38.12
C THR A 61 22.64 -33.05 -36.62
N GLN A 62 23.90 -33.27 -36.24
CA GLN A 62 24.32 -33.26 -34.84
C GLN A 62 24.42 -31.84 -34.28
N GLU A 63 24.85 -30.89 -35.10
CA GLU A 63 24.89 -29.46 -34.81
C GLU A 63 23.46 -28.90 -34.63
N GLN A 64 22.54 -29.20 -35.54
CA GLN A 64 21.12 -28.83 -35.41
C GLN A 64 20.47 -29.41 -34.15
N LEU A 65 20.82 -30.64 -33.77
CA LEU A 65 20.32 -31.24 -32.53
C LEU A 65 20.86 -30.50 -31.29
N ALA A 66 22.14 -30.13 -31.30
CA ALA A 66 22.75 -29.38 -30.21
C ALA A 66 22.15 -27.97 -30.09
N GLU A 67 21.95 -27.27 -31.21
CA GLU A 67 21.31 -25.94 -31.26
C GLU A 67 19.85 -26.02 -30.76
N ALA A 68 19.09 -27.02 -31.21
CA ALA A 68 17.72 -27.25 -30.73
C ALA A 68 17.66 -27.57 -29.23
N GLN A 69 18.66 -28.27 -28.68
CA GLN A 69 18.75 -28.54 -27.25
C GLN A 69 19.09 -27.28 -26.45
N GLU A 70 19.99 -26.44 -26.95
CA GLU A 70 20.35 -25.18 -26.33
C GLU A 70 19.16 -24.21 -26.33
N ALA A 71 18.46 -24.08 -27.47
CA ALA A 71 17.25 -23.26 -27.60
C ALA A 71 16.15 -23.72 -26.63
N ASN A 72 15.92 -25.03 -26.50
CA ASN A 72 14.95 -25.56 -25.52
C ASN A 72 15.36 -25.25 -24.07
N LYS A 73 16.65 -25.31 -23.75
CA LYS A 73 17.14 -24.94 -22.42
C LYS A 73 16.92 -23.45 -22.13
N ALA A 74 17.18 -22.59 -23.11
CA ALA A 74 16.90 -21.16 -23.00
C ALA A 74 15.40 -20.89 -22.81
N LEU A 75 14.54 -21.53 -23.62
CA LEU A 75 13.09 -21.43 -23.48
C LEU A 75 12.59 -21.92 -22.12
N LEU A 76 13.18 -22.98 -21.54
CA LEU A 76 12.82 -23.45 -20.21
C LEU A 76 13.18 -22.43 -19.12
N ALA A 77 14.32 -21.74 -19.26
CA ALA A 77 14.72 -20.68 -18.34
C ALA A 77 13.76 -19.48 -18.45
N GLU A 78 13.43 -19.04 -19.66
CA GLU A 78 12.47 -17.94 -19.90
C GLU A 78 11.07 -18.28 -19.37
N ASN A 79 10.58 -19.51 -19.59
CA ASN A 79 9.30 -19.95 -19.03
C ASN A 79 9.29 -19.94 -17.50
N GLN A 80 10.43 -20.25 -16.87
CA GLN A 80 10.56 -20.20 -15.42
C GLN A 80 10.54 -18.76 -14.91
N GLU A 81 11.24 -17.84 -15.59
CA GLU A 81 11.23 -16.41 -15.28
C GLU A 81 9.82 -15.81 -15.45
N LEU A 82 9.14 -16.12 -16.55
CA LEU A 82 7.74 -15.72 -16.78
C LEU A 82 6.81 -16.26 -15.69
N LYS A 83 7.03 -17.48 -15.21
CA LYS A 83 6.23 -18.03 -14.12
C LYS A 83 6.44 -17.31 -12.80
N ASP A 84 7.67 -16.86 -12.53
CA ASP A 84 7.99 -16.14 -11.30
C ASP A 84 7.46 -14.69 -11.37
N THR A 85 7.54 -14.03 -12.53
CA THR A 85 6.88 -12.71 -12.73
C THR A 85 5.36 -12.79 -12.60
N ILE A 86 4.71 -13.86 -13.09
CA ILE A 86 3.27 -14.06 -12.89
C ILE A 86 2.91 -14.12 -11.40
N LYS A 87 3.67 -14.87 -10.59
CA LYS A 87 3.45 -14.94 -9.13
C LYS A 87 3.62 -13.59 -8.46
N GLU A 88 4.60 -12.80 -8.91
CA GLU A 88 4.81 -11.44 -8.40
C GLU A 88 3.62 -10.54 -8.72
N TYR A 89 3.12 -10.56 -9.95
CA TYR A 89 1.93 -9.81 -10.33
C TYR A 89 0.68 -10.26 -9.56
N GLU A 90 0.51 -11.56 -9.33
CA GLU A 90 -0.59 -12.08 -8.50
C GLU A 90 -0.52 -11.57 -7.05
N ALA A 91 0.68 -11.53 -6.46
CA ALA A 91 0.87 -10.95 -5.12
C ALA A 91 0.54 -9.45 -5.10
N ASN A 92 1.04 -8.70 -6.08
CA ASN A 92 0.78 -7.27 -6.20
C ASN A 92 -0.73 -6.97 -6.37
N ILE A 93 -1.45 -7.77 -7.16
CA ILE A 93 -2.91 -7.64 -7.32
C ILE A 93 -3.64 -7.85 -6.00
N LYS A 94 -3.21 -8.84 -5.20
CA LYS A 94 -3.80 -9.12 -3.89
C LYS A 94 -3.59 -7.96 -2.91
N ASP A 95 -2.39 -7.39 -2.88
CA ASP A 95 -2.08 -6.24 -2.04
C ASP A 95 -2.85 -4.98 -2.48
N LEU A 96 -2.98 -4.74 -3.80
CA LEU A 96 -3.82 -3.68 -4.35
C LEU A 96 -5.29 -3.86 -3.98
N ALA A 97 -5.80 -5.09 -4.01
CA ALA A 97 -7.17 -5.38 -3.60
C ALA A 97 -7.38 -5.07 -2.10
N GLY A 98 -6.46 -5.50 -1.24
CA GLY A 98 -6.53 -5.21 0.20
C GLY A 98 -6.44 -3.72 0.53
N THR A 99 -5.57 -2.98 -0.17
CA THR A 99 -5.46 -1.52 0.02
C THR A 99 -6.70 -0.77 -0.45
N ASN A 100 -7.32 -1.19 -1.57
CA ASN A 100 -8.60 -0.63 -2.03
C ASN A 100 -9.74 -0.89 -1.05
N GLU A 101 -9.82 -2.10 -0.48
CA GLU A 101 -10.84 -2.42 0.53
C GLU A 101 -10.66 -1.55 1.78
N LYS A 102 -9.43 -1.41 2.28
CA LYS A 102 -9.13 -0.52 3.40
C LYS A 102 -9.51 0.92 3.09
N LEU A 103 -9.14 1.42 1.92
CA LEU A 103 -9.44 2.80 1.51
C LEU A 103 -10.95 3.05 1.42
N ASN A 104 -11.72 2.08 0.94
CA ASN A 104 -13.18 2.17 0.90
C ASN A 104 -13.80 2.23 2.31
N ASN A 105 -13.27 1.47 3.26
CA ASN A 105 -13.71 1.51 4.65
C ASN A 105 -13.35 2.85 5.32
N ASP A 106 -12.11 3.32 5.14
CA ASP A 106 -11.66 4.62 5.63
C ASP A 106 -12.53 5.75 5.05
N PHE A 107 -12.91 5.67 3.76
CA PHE A 107 -13.79 6.65 3.11
C PHE A 107 -15.21 6.65 3.70
N GLN A 108 -15.80 5.47 3.95
CA GLN A 108 -17.10 5.37 4.63
C GLN A 108 -17.05 5.94 6.06
N GLU A 109 -15.98 5.64 6.80
CA GLU A 109 -15.80 6.19 8.14
C GLU A 109 -15.71 7.72 8.09
N LEU A 110 -14.92 8.26 7.17
CA LEU A 110 -14.78 9.71 7.01
C LEU A 110 -16.10 10.38 6.62
N ALA A 111 -16.87 9.76 5.71
CA ALA A 111 -18.18 10.25 5.31
C ALA A 111 -19.15 10.30 6.50
N SER A 112 -19.22 9.23 7.30
CA SER A 112 -20.06 9.21 8.50
C SER A 112 -19.67 10.26 9.54
N LYS A 113 -18.36 10.52 9.71
CA LYS A 113 -17.87 11.59 10.58
C LYS A 113 -18.20 12.98 10.05
N ALA A 114 -18.15 13.18 8.73
CA ALA A 114 -18.53 14.45 8.11
C ALA A 114 -20.02 14.74 8.32
N GLU A 115 -20.90 13.76 8.11
CA GLU A 115 -22.34 13.90 8.38
C GLU A 115 -22.63 14.19 9.87
N ALA A 116 -21.90 13.55 10.78
CA ALA A 116 -22.02 13.81 12.21
C ALA A 116 -21.57 15.22 12.60
N ALA A 117 -20.49 15.71 11.99
CA ALA A 117 -19.99 17.07 12.21
C ALA A 117 -20.98 18.13 11.69
N GLU A 118 -21.58 17.92 10.51
CA GLU A 118 -22.60 18.82 9.94
C GLU A 118 -23.85 18.89 10.82
N LYS A 119 -24.33 17.75 11.34
CA LYS A 119 -25.44 17.72 12.30
C LYS A 119 -25.11 18.47 13.59
N ALA A 120 -23.89 18.32 14.09
CA ALA A 120 -23.44 19.02 15.29
C ALA A 120 -23.34 20.54 15.08
N GLU A 121 -22.97 21.01 13.88
CA GLU A 121 -23.01 22.43 13.54
C GLU A 121 -24.45 22.97 13.49
N LEU A 122 -25.37 22.25 12.83
CA LEU A 122 -26.78 22.64 12.78
C LEU A 122 -27.40 22.72 14.19
N GLU A 123 -27.05 21.78 15.06
CA GLU A 123 -27.52 21.79 16.44
C GLU A 123 -26.94 22.97 17.22
N LYS A 124 -25.65 23.29 17.04
CA LYS A 124 -25.05 24.49 17.64
C LYS A 124 -25.74 25.77 17.18
N GLU A 125 -26.00 25.90 15.88
CA GLU A 125 -26.67 27.09 15.33
C GLU A 125 -28.11 27.23 15.89
N ASN A 126 -28.85 26.12 16.00
CA ASN A 126 -30.17 26.11 16.63
C ASN A 126 -30.13 26.54 18.11
N LEU A 127 -29.15 26.04 18.86
CA LEU A 127 -28.96 26.42 20.26
C LEU A 127 -28.57 27.89 20.39
N THR A 128 -27.71 28.42 19.52
CA THR A 128 -27.34 29.84 19.48
C THR A 128 -28.55 30.73 19.23
N GLN A 129 -29.43 30.35 18.28
CA GLN A 129 -30.68 31.09 18.02
C GLN A 129 -31.60 31.11 19.25
N LYS A 130 -31.76 29.96 19.93
CA LYS A 130 -32.56 29.88 21.17
C LYS A 130 -31.99 30.75 22.30
N ILE A 131 -30.67 30.81 22.44
CA ILE A 131 -30.01 31.65 23.44
C ILE A 131 -30.33 33.12 23.17
N ALA A 132 -30.17 33.58 21.92
CA ALA A 132 -30.48 34.96 21.54
C ALA A 132 -31.95 35.32 21.82
N GLU A 133 -32.89 34.42 21.50
CA GLU A 133 -34.32 34.64 21.78
C GLU A 133 -34.63 34.71 23.28
N LEU A 134 -33.97 33.88 24.09
CA LEU A 134 -34.11 33.92 25.56
C LEU A 134 -33.49 35.18 26.17
N GLU A 135 -32.35 35.65 25.66
CA GLU A 135 -31.72 36.90 26.08
C GLU A 135 -32.63 38.11 25.81
N GLU A 136 -33.27 38.17 24.65
CA GLU A 136 -34.24 39.23 24.32
C GLU A 136 -35.46 39.19 25.25
N LYS A 137 -36.01 37.99 25.50
CA LYS A 137 -37.12 37.80 26.46
C LYS A 137 -36.75 38.25 27.86
N ASN A 138 -35.55 37.89 28.34
CA ASN A 138 -35.07 38.30 29.66
C ASN A 138 -34.94 39.82 29.76
N LYS A 139 -34.38 40.48 28.74
CA LYS A 139 -34.28 41.94 28.70
C LYS A 139 -35.65 42.63 28.76
N SER A 140 -36.61 42.14 27.97
CA SER A 140 -38.00 42.64 28.02
C SER A 140 -38.66 42.42 29.39
N LEU A 141 -38.39 41.30 30.05
CA LEU A 141 -38.89 41.04 31.40
C LEU A 141 -38.24 41.98 32.43
N GLU A 142 -36.94 42.27 32.33
CA GLU A 142 -36.26 43.26 33.17
C GLU A 142 -36.83 44.67 32.98
N ASP A 143 -37.08 45.08 31.74
CA ASP A 143 -37.71 46.37 31.42
C ASP A 143 -39.12 46.46 32.04
N LYS A 144 -39.89 45.36 32.02
CA LYS A 144 -41.20 45.30 32.70
C LYS A 144 -41.07 45.38 34.22
N ILE A 145 -40.11 44.66 34.82
CA ILE A 145 -39.86 44.68 36.26
C ILE A 145 -39.50 46.10 36.71
N THR A 146 -38.57 46.76 36.03
CA THR A 146 -38.16 48.14 36.36
C THR A 146 -39.32 49.13 36.24
N SER A 147 -40.13 49.03 35.19
CA SER A 147 -41.35 49.84 35.02
C SER A 147 -42.34 49.62 36.16
N LEU A 148 -42.67 48.36 36.49
CA LEU A 148 -43.59 48.03 37.58
C LEU A 148 -43.07 48.50 38.93
N ASN A 149 -41.78 48.36 39.19
CA ASN A 149 -41.17 48.79 40.45
C ASN A 149 -41.17 50.32 40.57
N GLY A 150 -40.98 51.05 39.47
CA GLY A 150 -41.16 52.50 39.40
C GLY A 150 -42.60 52.94 39.72
N GLN A 151 -43.60 52.22 39.20
CA GLN A 151 -45.01 52.45 39.55
C GLN A 151 -45.28 52.14 41.04
N LEU A 152 -44.69 51.08 41.59
CA LEU A 152 -44.80 50.73 43.01
C LEU A 152 -44.18 51.81 43.92
N ALA A 153 -43.01 52.33 43.57
CA ALA A 153 -42.35 53.42 44.29
C ALA A 153 -43.18 54.71 44.25
N SER A 154 -43.80 55.01 43.11
CA SER A 154 -44.70 56.15 42.92
C SER A 154 -45.99 56.02 43.74
N LYS A 155 -46.51 54.79 43.89
CA LYS A 155 -47.70 54.51 44.70
C LYS A 155 -47.41 54.54 46.21
N THR A 156 -46.18 54.20 46.62
CA THR A 156 -45.74 54.19 48.03
C THR A 156 -45.39 55.61 48.53
N THR A 157 -44.99 56.54 47.66
CA THR A 157 -44.73 57.95 48.02
C THR A 157 -46.00 58.75 48.30
N THR A 158 -47.17 58.32 47.82
CA THR A 158 -48.48 58.88 48.19
C THR A 158 -48.98 58.46 49.58
N THR A 159 -48.29 57.57 50.29
CA THR A 159 -48.72 57.06 51.61
C THR A 159 -47.65 57.18 52.70
N ALA A 160 -46.57 57.93 52.46
CA ALA A 160 -45.47 58.12 53.42
C ALA A 160 -45.03 59.59 53.55
N SER A 161 -45.95 60.54 53.34
CA SER A 161 -45.78 61.93 53.79
C SER A 161 -46.17 62.07 55.27
N THR A 162 -45.48 61.37 56.17
CA THR A 162 -45.31 61.74 57.59
C THR A 162 -44.12 60.95 58.12
N ALA A 163 -43.21 61.64 58.82
CA ALA A 163 -42.04 61.15 59.57
C ALA A 163 -40.67 61.11 58.85
N SER A 164 -40.03 62.29 58.83
CA SER A 164 -38.75 62.61 59.49
C SER A 164 -37.47 61.76 59.26
N SER A 165 -36.43 62.50 58.83
CA SER A 165 -35.09 62.60 59.46
C SER A 165 -33.94 61.61 59.11
N GLN A 166 -32.88 62.22 58.57
CA GLN A 166 -31.44 62.03 58.83
C GLN A 166 -30.85 60.60 58.84
N SER A 167 -29.93 60.32 57.91
CA SER A 167 -28.47 60.47 58.14
C SER A 167 -27.57 59.81 57.07
N LYS A 168 -26.52 60.56 56.73
CA LYS A 168 -25.18 60.26 56.19
C LYS A 168 -24.79 58.78 55.92
N LYS A 169 -24.10 58.55 54.79
CA LYS A 169 -22.61 58.41 54.69
C LYS A 169 -22.19 57.50 53.50
N ALA A 170 -21.57 58.09 52.47
CA ALA A 170 -20.48 57.46 51.70
C ALA A 170 -19.15 57.70 52.47
N PRO A 171 -17.99 57.04 52.21
CA PRO A 171 -17.61 56.44 50.93
C PRO A 171 -16.69 55.17 50.98
N LYS A 172 -16.50 54.54 49.81
CA LYS A 172 -15.21 54.13 49.19
C LYS A 172 -14.15 53.45 50.08
N ASN A 173 -13.80 52.19 49.78
CA ASN A 173 -12.38 51.87 49.56
C ASN A 173 -12.16 50.66 48.63
N SER A 174 -11.37 50.94 47.61
CA SER A 174 -10.63 50.07 46.72
C SER A 174 -9.27 49.68 47.33
N SER A 175 -8.52 48.82 46.63
CA SER A 175 -7.06 48.52 46.74
C SER A 175 -6.66 47.45 47.79
N SER A 176 -5.69 46.55 47.57
CA SER A 176 -4.81 46.23 46.44
C SER A 176 -3.83 45.13 46.88
N SER A 177 -3.50 44.19 46.00
CA SER A 177 -2.15 43.62 45.84
C SER A 177 -2.10 43.05 44.41
N GLY A 178 -1.24 43.46 43.47
CA GLY A 178 0.12 44.01 43.58
C GLY A 178 1.12 42.85 43.57
N SER A 179 1.20 42.06 42.49
CA SER A 179 2.01 42.25 41.28
C SER A 179 3.49 41.87 41.46
N SER A 180 3.92 40.86 40.71
CA SER A 180 5.30 40.73 40.25
C SER A 180 5.33 40.37 38.77
N ASN A 181 5.42 41.42 37.96
CA ASN A 181 5.98 41.53 36.62
C ASN A 181 6.76 40.31 36.08
N GLN A 182 6.35 39.81 34.92
CA GLN A 182 7.25 39.71 33.77
C GLN A 182 6.47 39.71 32.44
N LYS A 183 6.46 40.89 31.81
CA LYS A 183 6.37 41.19 30.37
C LYS A 183 5.51 40.24 29.51
N THR A 184 4.21 40.28 29.76
CA THR A 184 3.16 39.86 28.85
C THR A 184 3.03 40.86 27.70
N THR A 185 3.53 40.51 26.52
CA THR A 185 2.97 41.03 25.27
C THR A 185 1.65 40.32 25.04
N THR A 186 0.59 41.00 25.42
CA THR A 186 -0.80 40.69 25.11
C THR A 186 -0.96 40.70 23.59
N THR A 187 -0.89 39.53 22.98
CA THR A 187 -1.42 39.31 21.63
C THR A 187 -2.48 38.23 21.79
N ALA A 188 -3.69 38.55 21.37
CA ALA A 188 -4.80 37.62 21.34
C ALA A 188 -4.34 36.25 20.82
N ASN A 189 -4.67 35.18 21.54
CA ASN A 189 -4.48 33.80 21.11
C ASN A 189 -5.42 33.51 19.94
N THR A 190 -5.21 34.17 18.81
CA THR A 190 -5.76 33.77 17.52
C THR A 190 -4.86 32.69 17.00
N THR A 191 -5.28 31.44 17.15
CA THR A 191 -4.63 30.30 16.49
C THR A 191 -4.62 30.57 15.00
N GLU A 192 -3.43 30.69 14.42
CA GLU A 192 -3.26 30.91 12.98
C GLU A 192 -3.15 29.55 12.29
N TYR A 193 -4.04 29.28 11.34
CA TYR A 193 -4.07 28.00 10.64
C TYR A 193 -3.48 28.15 9.23
N PHE A 194 -2.51 27.30 8.91
CA PHE A 194 -1.88 27.20 7.59
C PHE A 194 -2.13 25.82 6.99
N ALA A 195 -2.41 25.77 5.68
CA ALA A 195 -2.72 24.51 5.00
C ALA A 195 -1.52 23.56 4.85
N ASN A 196 -0.29 24.11 4.75
CA ASN A 196 0.94 23.36 4.58
C ASN A 196 2.17 24.20 4.99
N CYS A 197 3.34 23.55 5.05
CA CYS A 197 4.59 24.22 5.39
C CYS A 197 5.01 25.31 4.40
N THR A 198 4.58 25.23 3.13
CA THR A 198 4.90 26.24 2.12
C THR A 198 4.23 27.57 2.45
N GLU A 199 2.95 27.56 2.83
CA GLU A 199 2.23 28.77 3.25
C GLU A 199 2.77 29.31 4.58
N LEU A 200 3.04 28.42 5.55
CA LEU A 200 3.60 28.82 6.83
C LEU A 200 4.96 29.50 6.66
N ARG A 201 5.86 28.94 5.83
CA ARG A 201 7.20 29.49 5.63
C ARG A 201 7.23 30.84 4.89
N LYS A 202 6.14 31.24 4.22
CA LYS A 202 6.03 32.62 3.68
C LYS A 202 6.00 33.66 4.80
N VAL A 203 5.42 33.31 5.94
CA VAL A 203 5.28 34.17 7.12
C VAL A 203 6.38 33.90 8.15
N TYR A 204 6.72 32.61 8.35
CA TYR A 204 7.73 32.12 9.29
C TYR A 204 8.80 31.28 8.58
N PRO A 205 9.80 31.92 7.93
CA PRO A 205 10.75 31.23 7.05
C PRO A 205 11.62 30.14 7.70
N ASN A 206 11.73 30.15 9.03
CA ASN A 206 12.52 29.21 9.81
C ASN A 206 11.66 28.15 10.53
N GLY A 207 10.36 28.09 10.23
CA GLY A 207 9.41 27.27 10.99
C GLY A 207 8.98 27.93 12.29
N VAL A 208 8.25 27.18 13.11
CA VAL A 208 7.69 27.66 14.38
C VAL A 208 7.82 26.59 15.47
N ALA A 209 8.13 27.00 16.70
CA ALA A 209 8.20 26.11 17.86
C ALA A 209 6.79 25.74 18.38
N SER A 210 6.70 24.71 19.22
CA SER A 210 5.44 24.18 19.74
C SER A 210 4.59 25.13 20.59
N ASP A 211 5.18 26.21 21.10
CA ASP A 211 4.51 27.27 21.85
C ASP A 211 3.91 28.38 20.95
N HIS A 212 4.19 28.34 19.64
CA HIS A 212 3.75 29.35 18.69
C HIS A 212 2.28 29.13 18.25
N PRO A 213 1.44 30.19 18.11
CA PRO A 213 0.03 30.07 17.71
C PRO A 213 -0.23 29.40 16.35
N ALA A 214 0.78 29.41 15.48
CA ALA A 214 0.76 28.77 14.15
C ALA A 214 1.23 27.30 14.16
N TYR A 215 1.63 26.77 15.31
CA TYR A 215 2.14 25.41 15.42
C TYR A 215 1.04 24.39 15.16
N GLN A 216 1.34 23.43 14.30
CA GLN A 216 0.46 22.30 14.01
C GLN A 216 1.24 20.99 14.10
N PRO A 217 0.83 20.04 14.96
CA PRO A 217 1.52 18.74 15.11
C PRO A 217 1.61 17.92 13.82
N LYS A 218 0.73 18.16 12.85
CA LYS A 218 0.76 17.49 11.54
C LYS A 218 1.91 17.97 10.65
N MET A 219 2.45 19.15 10.94
CA MET A 219 3.49 19.83 10.16
C MET A 219 4.89 19.68 10.77
N ASP A 220 4.98 19.12 11.98
CA ASP A 220 6.21 18.66 12.62
C ASP A 220 6.44 17.18 12.22
N ARG A 221 7.36 16.95 11.28
CA ARG A 221 7.53 15.66 10.61
C ARG A 221 8.27 14.66 11.49
N ASP A 222 9.26 15.12 12.23
CA ASP A 222 10.17 14.36 13.08
C ASP A 222 9.83 14.45 14.57
N LYS A 223 8.84 15.26 14.94
CA LYS A 223 8.26 15.39 16.29
C LYS A 223 9.25 15.93 17.30
N ASP A 224 10.10 16.85 16.86
CA ASP A 224 11.10 17.51 17.68
C ASP A 224 10.52 18.76 18.40
N ASN A 225 9.23 19.06 18.20
CA ASN A 225 8.52 20.25 18.64
C ASN A 225 8.83 21.50 17.79
N TRP A 226 9.31 21.31 16.57
CA TRP A 226 9.57 22.38 15.61
C TRP A 226 8.88 22.10 14.27
N ALA A 227 7.80 22.83 14.00
CA ALA A 227 7.06 22.64 12.76
C ALA A 227 7.75 23.34 11.58
N CYS A 228 7.82 22.65 10.44
CA CYS A 228 8.27 23.19 9.15
C CYS A 228 9.68 23.80 9.13
N GLU A 229 10.63 23.23 9.87
CA GLU A 229 12.05 23.52 9.72
C GLU A 229 12.54 23.35 8.27
N ARG A 230 13.72 23.91 7.97
CA ARG A 230 14.30 23.91 6.62
C ARG A 230 15.02 22.61 6.30
#